data_AF-A0A971HTY0-F1
#
_entry.id   AF-A0A971HTY0-F1
#
_cell.length_a   1.000
_cell.length_b   1.000
_cell.length_c   1.000
_cell.angle_alpha   90.00
_cell.angle_beta   90.00
_cell.angle_gamma   90.00
#
_symmetry.space_group_name_H-M   'P 1'
#
loop_
_entity.id
_entity.type
_entity.pdbx_description
1 polymer ?
#
loop_
_entity_poly.entity_id
_entity_poly.type
_entity_poly.pdbx_seq_one_letter_code
_entity_poly.pdbx_strand_id
1 'polypeptide(L)'
;YEDELQKAQDVRTIYPYDATLEDDTIDIYSQFVEVCRENGDTVSAKLFETIIEEELVHMNYFENIGNHIKTLGDTYLSKIAGTSGSTGPATKGFIISGE
;
A
#
# COMPACT_ATOMS: atom_id res chain seq x y z
N TYR A 1 -14.37 2.30 -10.61
CA TYR A 1 -14.19 3.16 -9.43
C TYR A 1 -15.30 4.19 -9.44
N GLU A 2 -16.41 3.88 -8.77
CA GLU A 2 -17.60 4.75 -8.69
C GLU A 2 -17.57 5.69 -7.48
N ASP A 3 -16.55 5.59 -6.62
CA ASP A 3 -16.44 6.42 -5.42
C ASP A 3 -15.81 7.80 -5.69
N GLU A 4 -16.37 8.82 -5.05
CA GLU A 4 -15.80 10.17 -5.05
C GLU A 4 -14.54 10.23 -4.19
N LEU A 5 -13.49 10.91 -4.70
CA LEU A 5 -12.23 11.11 -3.98
C LEU A 5 -12.46 11.84 -2.65
N GLN A 6 -12.21 11.14 -1.54
CA GLN A 6 -12.22 11.76 -0.21
C GLN A 6 -10.84 12.33 0.15
N LYS A 7 -10.76 13.66 0.23
CA LYS A 7 -9.56 14.36 0.70
C LYS A 7 -9.60 14.58 2.21
N ALA A 8 -8.42 14.79 2.81
CA ALA A 8 -8.26 15.13 4.22
C ALA A 8 -8.92 14.12 5.18
N GLN A 9 -8.72 12.82 4.89
CA GLN A 9 -9.12 11.75 5.80
C GLN A 9 -8.41 11.88 7.15
N ASP A 10 -9.10 11.54 8.23
CA ASP A 10 -8.49 11.51 9.56
C ASP A 10 -7.45 10.37 9.61
N VAL A 11 -6.32 10.60 10.30
CA VAL A 11 -5.26 9.59 10.40
C VAL A 11 -5.75 8.27 10.99
N ARG A 12 -6.78 8.31 11.83
CA ARG A 12 -7.40 7.10 12.43
C ARG A 12 -8.27 6.33 11.44
N THR A 13 -8.61 6.92 10.29
CA THR A 13 -9.37 6.27 9.22
C THR A 13 -8.52 5.87 8.02
N ILE A 14 -7.36 6.51 7.81
CA ILE A 14 -6.45 6.21 6.68
C ILE A 14 -5.98 4.75 6.73
N TYR A 15 -5.29 4.34 7.82
CA TYR A 15 -4.69 3.00 7.88
C TYR A 15 -5.69 1.84 7.83
N PRO A 16 -6.87 1.90 8.50
CA PRO A 16 -7.89 0.87 8.34
C PRO A 16 -8.48 0.82 6.92
N TYR A 17 -8.69 1.97 6.28
CA TYR A 17 -9.17 2.02 4.90
C TYR A 17 -8.14 1.41 3.94
N ASP A 18 -6.87 1.81 4.07
CA ASP A 18 -5.80 1.31 3.20
C ASP A 18 -5.60 -0.20 3.39
N ALA A 19 -5.67 -0.73 4.62
CA ALA A 19 -5.60 -2.18 4.85
C ALA A 19 -6.71 -2.96 4.13
N THR A 20 -7.95 -2.44 4.17
CA THR A 20 -9.07 -3.05 3.42
C THR A 20 -8.88 -2.91 1.91
N LEU A 21 -8.34 -1.79 1.44
CA LEU A 21 -8.05 -1.59 0.02
C LEU A 21 -7.01 -2.59 -0.50
N GLU A 22 -5.98 -2.89 0.30
CA GLU A 22 -4.98 -3.91 -0.06
C GLU A 22 -5.58 -5.32 -0.06
N ASP A 23 -6.45 -5.66 0.91
CA ASP A 23 -7.17 -6.95 0.96
C ASP A 23 -8.04 -7.15 -0.30
N ASP A 24 -8.84 -6.13 -0.66
CA ASP A 24 -9.64 -6.13 -1.88
C ASP A 24 -8.75 -6.26 -3.15
N THR A 25 -7.58 -5.62 -3.15
CA THR A 25 -6.63 -5.66 -4.27
C THR A 25 -6.03 -7.05 -4.44
N ILE A 26 -5.63 -7.70 -3.34
CA ILE A 26 -5.15 -9.09 -3.33
C ILE A 26 -6.21 -10.03 -3.92
N ASP A 27 -7.46 -9.87 -3.52
CA ASP A 27 -8.59 -10.67 -4.01
C ASP A 27 -8.82 -10.47 -5.52
N ILE A 28 -8.78 -9.23 -6.00
CA ILE A 28 -8.96 -8.90 -7.42
C ILE A 28 -7.80 -9.44 -8.25
N TYR A 29 -6.55 -9.24 -7.82
CA TYR A 29 -5.38 -9.72 -8.56
C TYR A 29 -5.30 -11.24 -8.57
N SER A 30 -5.73 -11.91 -7.51
CA SER A 30 -5.85 -13.37 -7.48
C SER A 30 -6.82 -13.88 -8.56
N GLN A 31 -7.93 -13.17 -8.80
CA GLN A 31 -8.83 -13.50 -9.91
C GLN A 31 -8.18 -13.26 -11.28
N PHE A 32 -7.35 -12.21 -11.41
CA PHE A 32 -6.61 -11.97 -12.65
C PHE A 32 -5.57 -13.05 -12.94
N VAL A 33 -4.90 -13.60 -11.91
CA VAL A 33 -4.01 -14.76 -12.06
C VAL A 33 -4.75 -15.93 -12.70
N GLU A 34 -5.98 -16.23 -12.24
CA GLU A 34 -6.78 -17.32 -12.82
C GLU A 34 -7.14 -17.03 -14.27
N VAL A 35 -7.53 -15.81 -14.62
CA VAL A 35 -7.76 -15.41 -16.02
C VAL A 35 -6.49 -15.60 -16.86
N CYS A 36 -5.32 -15.21 -16.36
CA CYS A 36 -4.05 -15.42 -17.06
C CYS A 36 -3.76 -16.91 -17.28
N ARG A 37 -4.01 -17.76 -16.27
CA ARG A 37 -3.84 -19.21 -16.35
C ARG A 37 -4.78 -19.86 -17.35
N GLU A 38 -6.06 -19.48 -17.35
CA GLU A 38 -7.07 -19.96 -18.30
C GLU A 38 -6.71 -19.63 -19.76
N ASN A 39 -6.03 -18.50 -19.98
CA ASN A 39 -5.59 -18.07 -21.30
C ASN A 39 -4.17 -18.54 -21.67
N GLY A 40 -3.48 -19.29 -20.79
CA GLY A 40 -2.11 -19.76 -21.01
C GLY A 40 -1.05 -18.65 -20.99
N ASP A 41 -1.37 -17.48 -20.43
CA ASP A 41 -0.44 -16.36 -20.26
C ASP A 41 0.35 -16.48 -18.95
N THR A 42 1.43 -17.27 -19.02
CA THR A 42 2.25 -17.58 -17.85
C THR A 42 3.12 -16.42 -17.38
N VAL A 43 3.46 -15.47 -18.26
CA VAL A 43 4.29 -14.31 -17.89
C VAL A 43 3.47 -13.30 -17.11
N SER A 44 2.25 -13.00 -17.57
CA SER A 44 1.35 -12.11 -16.83
C SER A 44 0.88 -12.73 -15.52
N ALA A 45 0.61 -14.04 -15.47
CA ALA A 45 0.29 -14.73 -14.22
C ALA A 45 1.39 -14.54 -13.17
N LYS A 46 2.65 -14.75 -13.56
CA LYS A 46 3.80 -14.55 -12.66
C LYS A 46 3.95 -13.10 -12.19
N LEU A 47 3.64 -12.13 -13.06
CA LEU A 47 3.65 -10.71 -12.70
C LEU A 47 2.63 -10.43 -11.60
N PHE A 48 1.38 -10.88 -11.76
CA PHE A 48 0.35 -10.70 -10.73
C PHE A 48 0.69 -11.43 -9.43
N GLU A 49 1.23 -12.66 -9.50
CA GLU A 49 1.71 -13.38 -8.31
C GLU A 49 2.78 -12.58 -7.55
N THR A 50 3.71 -11.96 -8.27
CA THR A 50 4.75 -11.10 -7.65
C THR A 50 4.15 -9.86 -7.01
N ILE A 51 3.19 -9.21 -7.66
CA ILE A 51 2.54 -8.01 -7.11
C ILE A 51 1.71 -8.37 -5.88
N ILE A 52 0.97 -9.49 -5.89
CA ILE A 52 0.20 -9.96 -4.73
C ILE A 52 1.10 -10.16 -3.50
N GLU A 53 2.32 -10.70 -3.69
CA GLU A 53 3.29 -10.82 -2.60
C GLU A 53 3.68 -9.45 -2.01
N GLU A 54 3.77 -8.40 -2.82
CA GLU A 54 4.03 -7.03 -2.36
C GLU A 54 2.81 -6.44 -1.65
N GLU A 55 1.59 -6.63 -2.16
CA GLU A 55 0.37 -6.11 -1.51
C GLU A 55 0.13 -6.75 -0.14
N LEU A 56 0.50 -8.03 0.05
CA LEU A 56 0.50 -8.67 1.38
C LEU A 56 1.43 -7.96 2.38
N VAL A 57 2.57 -7.44 1.92
CA VAL A 57 3.50 -6.66 2.77
C VAL A 57 2.89 -5.29 3.08
N HIS A 58 2.25 -4.64 2.11
CA HIS A 58 1.55 -3.37 2.29
C HIS A 58 0.39 -3.50 3.29
N MET A 59 -0.47 -4.50 3.11
CA MET A 59 -1.59 -4.80 4.01
C MET A 59 -1.11 -4.96 5.46
N ASN A 60 -0.08 -5.80 5.68
CA ASN A 60 0.48 -6.02 7.01
C ASN A 60 1.06 -4.72 7.63
N TYR A 61 1.70 -3.87 6.82
CA TYR A 61 2.12 -2.55 7.28
C TYR A 61 0.92 -1.71 7.75
N PHE A 62 -0.13 -1.58 6.93
CA PHE A 62 -1.30 -0.77 7.27
C PHE A 62 -2.05 -1.30 8.50
N GLU A 63 -2.24 -2.62 8.60
CA GLU A 63 -2.87 -3.27 9.76
C GLU A 63 -2.10 -3.00 11.06
N ASN A 64 -0.78 -3.14 11.04
CA ASN A 64 0.05 -2.92 12.23
C ASN A 64 -0.02 -1.47 12.71
N ILE A 65 0.08 -0.51 11.80
CA ILE A 65 0.03 0.91 12.17
C ILE A 65 -1.38 1.28 12.62
N GLY A 66 -2.42 0.80 11.92
CA GLY A 66 -3.81 0.97 12.32
C GLY A 66 -4.08 0.39 13.72
N ASN A 67 -3.52 -0.78 14.04
CA ASN A 67 -3.64 -1.41 15.35
C ASN A 67 -2.91 -0.60 16.44
N HIS A 68 -1.71 -0.09 16.18
CA HIS A 68 -1.01 0.79 17.13
C HIS A 68 -1.80 2.07 17.41
N ILE A 69 -2.36 2.72 16.37
CA ILE A 69 -3.19 3.91 16.54
C ILE A 69 -4.45 3.56 17.34
N LYS A 70 -5.11 2.44 17.04
CA LYS A 70 -6.32 1.99 17.76
C LYS A 70 -6.06 1.70 19.24
N THR A 71 -4.93 1.06 19.56
CA THR A 71 -4.63 0.58 20.92
C THR A 71 -3.91 1.61 21.80
N LEU A 72 -3.07 2.46 21.21
CA LEU A 72 -2.21 3.42 21.93
C LEU A 72 -2.57 4.89 21.66
N GLY A 73 -3.31 5.16 20.59
CA GLY A 73 -3.81 6.49 20.24
C GLY A 73 -2.70 7.54 20.14
N ASP A 74 -2.94 8.68 20.76
CA ASP A 74 -2.04 9.84 20.71
C ASP A 74 -0.66 9.55 21.33
N THR A 75 -0.56 8.56 22.23
CA THR A 75 0.73 8.12 22.78
C THR A 75 1.65 7.60 21.67
N TYR A 76 1.10 6.77 20.78
CA TYR A 76 1.85 6.28 19.62
C TYR A 76 2.19 7.42 18.66
N LEU A 77 1.22 8.28 18.33
CA LEU A 77 1.43 9.42 17.41
C LEU A 77 2.49 10.39 17.94
N SER A 78 2.57 10.61 19.25
CA SER A 78 3.58 11.48 19.85
C SER A 78 5.02 11.01 19.59
N LYS A 79 5.23 9.69 19.41
CA LYS A 79 6.54 9.12 19.08
C LYS A 79 6.93 9.39 17.62
N ILE A 80 5.93 9.56 16.75
CA ILE A 80 6.11 9.84 15.32
C ILE A 80 6.18 11.34 15.04
N ALA A 81 5.58 12.17 15.91
CA ALA A 81 5.62 13.62 15.77
C ALA A 81 7.07 14.15 15.71
N GLY A 82 7.43 14.75 14.58
CA GLY A 82 8.76 15.31 14.35
C GLY A 82 9.82 14.32 13.80
N THR A 83 9.46 13.07 13.52
CA THR A 83 10.35 12.16 12.79
C THR A 83 10.58 12.64 11.35
N SER A 84 11.73 12.32 10.77
CA SER A 84 12.05 12.66 9.37
C SER A 84 11.02 12.07 8.41
N GLY A 85 10.50 12.89 7.50
CA GLY A 85 9.68 12.45 6.36
C GLY A 85 10.48 12.12 5.10
N SER A 86 11.82 12.05 5.19
CA SER A 86 12.67 11.74 4.03
C SER A 86 12.50 10.28 3.60
N THR A 87 12.29 10.06 2.29
CA THR A 87 12.28 8.73 1.66
C THR A 87 13.63 8.38 1.02
N GLY A 88 14.68 9.15 1.32
CA GLY A 88 16.01 9.02 0.72
C GLY A 88 16.39 10.21 -0.18
N PRO A 89 17.42 10.05 -1.03
CA PRO A 89 17.79 11.06 -2.02
C PRO A 89 16.64 11.37 -2.98
N ALA A 90 16.69 12.55 -3.61
CA ALA A 90 15.72 12.94 -4.62
C ALA A 90 15.58 11.87 -5.71
N THR A 91 14.35 11.67 -6.18
CA THR A 91 14.03 10.74 -7.26
C THR A 91 14.89 11.02 -8.49
N LYS A 92 15.30 9.96 -9.20
CA LYS A 92 16.09 10.08 -10.43
C LYS A 92 15.41 11.04 -11.40
N GLY A 93 16.14 12.04 -11.86
CA GLY A 93 15.67 13.03 -12.82
C GLY A 93 16.80 13.49 -13.71
N PHE A 94 16.47 13.94 -14.92
CA PHE A 94 17.45 14.36 -15.93
C PHE A 94 18.43 15.43 -15.43
N ILE A 95 17.95 16.36 -14.60
CA ILE A 95 18.75 17.44 -14.02
C ILE A 95 19.62 16.94 -12.84
N ILE A 96 19.23 15.83 -12.20
CA ILE A 96 19.86 15.30 -10.97
C ILE A 96 21.04 14.38 -11.29
N SER A 97 21.12 13.83 -12.51
CA SER A 97 22.20 12.94 -12.97
C SER A 97 23.46 13.67 -13.49
N GLY A 98 23.61 14.95 -13.17
CA GLY A 98 24.61 15.85 -13.76
C GLY A 98 25.76 16.25 -12.83
N GLU A 99 26.23 15.36 -11.95
CA GLU A 99 27.53 15.43 -11.24
C GLU A 99 28.11 14.03 -11.03
#